data_AF-A0A257VPA2-F1
#
_entry.id   AF-A0A257VPA2-F1
#
_cell.length_a   1.000
_cell.length_b   1.000
_cell.length_c   1.000
_cell.angle_alpha   90.00
_cell.angle_beta   90.00
_cell.angle_gamma   90.00
#
_symmetry.space_group_name_H-M   'P 1'
#
loop_
_entity.id
_entity.type
_entity.pdbx_description
1 polymer ?
#
loop_
_entity_poly.entity_id
_entity_poly.type
_entity_poly.pdbx_seq_one_letter_code
_entity_poly.pdbx_strand_id
1 'polypeptide(L)'
;AAGPEFGRNADQLRVVQPPDLLPGDIDANLGAPWIPGSDIEAFAAELFRVDPKSITIGHLKKDAVWSVDAGFSAEKSVAATSEFCTARANANWLLELALNMKTPVIYDTIRGDHGEERVANQEETLAAREKQKLIKERFRAWVFADPERTERLVRIYNDTYNNLRPRLFDGSHLEFDGMNQTISLRPHQKNAIWRAMSSGNTLLAHAVGAGKTFTMAATGVKLKQAGLINKPMYVVPNHMLEQFAREFMQLYPNARLLVASKEDMSRERRKHLTAKIASGNWDGIIVTHSSFERIGMSNEYQQQFLQNQIQQYSDLLVEAASSDSTRRHRNLIKN
;
A
#
# COMPACT_ATOMS: atom_id res chain seq x y z
N ALA A 1 -24.79 15.00 3.84
CA ALA A 1 -25.58 13.97 3.12
C ALA A 1 -25.74 14.44 1.69
N ALA A 2 -25.35 13.62 0.71
CA ALA A 2 -25.10 14.06 -0.67
C ALA A 2 -26.34 14.48 -1.48
N GLY A 3 -27.56 14.35 -0.94
CA GLY A 3 -28.82 14.62 -1.65
C GLY A 3 -29.59 13.33 -1.98
N PRO A 4 -30.93 13.39 -2.12
CA PRO A 4 -31.78 12.23 -2.42
C PRO A 4 -31.47 11.58 -3.78
N GLU A 5 -30.91 12.33 -4.74
CA GLU A 5 -30.49 11.84 -6.05
C GLU A 5 -29.40 10.76 -5.99
N PHE A 6 -28.64 10.69 -4.90
CA PHE A 6 -27.63 9.66 -4.68
C PHE A 6 -28.14 8.44 -3.90
N GLY A 7 -29.45 8.36 -3.60
CA GLY A 7 -30.04 7.27 -2.83
C GLY A 7 -29.70 5.89 -3.41
N ARG A 8 -29.84 5.73 -4.74
CA ARG A 8 -29.46 4.49 -5.45
C ARG A 8 -27.99 4.12 -5.24
N ASN A 9 -27.08 5.10 -5.30
CA ASN A 9 -25.65 4.85 -5.12
C ASN A 9 -25.36 4.44 -3.68
N ALA A 10 -25.99 5.11 -2.70
CA ALA A 10 -25.86 4.76 -1.29
C ALA A 10 -26.33 3.31 -1.03
N ASP A 11 -27.46 2.90 -1.60
CA ASP A 11 -27.99 1.55 -1.46
C ASP A 11 -27.05 0.50 -2.07
N GLN A 12 -26.51 0.77 -3.26
CA GLN A 12 -25.52 -0.12 -3.87
C GLN A 12 -24.22 -0.19 -3.07
N LEU A 13 -23.75 0.95 -2.53
CA LEU A 13 -22.55 1.01 -1.68
C LEU A 13 -22.71 0.24 -0.38
N ARG A 14 -23.91 0.22 0.23
CA ARG A 14 -24.20 -0.58 1.44
C ARG A 14 -24.00 -2.07 1.22
N VAL A 15 -24.44 -2.59 0.07
CA VAL A 15 -24.29 -4.02 -0.27
C VAL A 15 -22.84 -4.40 -0.51
N VAL A 16 -21.98 -3.41 -0.82
CA VAL A 16 -20.58 -3.64 -1.14
C VAL A 16 -19.58 -3.22 -0.07
N GLN A 17 -20.03 -2.95 1.16
CA GLN A 17 -19.12 -2.73 2.29
C GLN A 17 -18.27 -3.98 2.56
N PRO A 18 -17.02 -3.84 3.00
CA PRO A 18 -16.24 -4.98 3.47
C PRO A 18 -16.92 -5.60 4.70
N PRO A 19 -16.80 -6.93 4.90
CA PRO A 19 -17.28 -7.55 6.13
C PRO A 19 -16.51 -6.99 7.32
N ASP A 20 -17.19 -6.80 8.45
CA ASP A 20 -16.54 -6.33 9.68
C ASP A 20 -15.44 -7.31 10.10
N LEU A 21 -14.27 -6.76 10.44
CA LEU A 21 -13.16 -7.48 11.02
C LEU A 21 -13.51 -7.88 12.46
N LEU A 22 -13.13 -9.09 12.85
CA LEU A 22 -13.30 -9.58 14.20
C LEU A 22 -12.16 -9.09 15.10
N PRO A 23 -12.31 -9.12 16.45
CA PRO A 23 -11.25 -8.68 17.37
C PRO A 23 -9.89 -9.35 17.09
N GLY A 24 -9.88 -10.63 16.70
CA GLY A 24 -8.66 -11.37 16.38
C GLY A 24 -7.97 -10.94 15.07
N ASP A 25 -8.69 -10.25 14.18
CA ASP A 25 -8.16 -9.73 12.92
C ASP A 25 -7.66 -8.28 13.07
N ILE A 26 -7.86 -7.66 14.23
CA ILE A 26 -7.50 -6.26 14.50
C ILE A 26 -6.21 -6.20 15.32
N ASP A 27 -5.17 -5.58 14.74
CA ASP A 27 -3.92 -5.33 15.45
C ASP A 27 -4.03 -4.07 16.33
N ALA A 28 -4.47 -4.28 17.58
CA ALA A 28 -4.61 -3.24 18.60
C ALA A 28 -3.31 -3.07 19.41
N ASN A 29 -2.31 -2.41 18.81
CA ASN A 29 -1.07 -2.07 19.51
C ASN A 29 -1.22 -0.79 20.35
N LEU A 30 -0.47 -0.72 21.44
CA LEU A 30 -0.36 0.49 22.24
C LEU A 30 0.21 1.64 21.38
N GLY A 31 -0.44 2.79 21.39
CA GLY A 31 -0.09 3.94 20.53
C GLY A 31 -0.86 4.00 19.22
N ALA A 32 -1.72 3.02 18.93
CA ALA A 32 -2.56 3.08 17.73
C ALA A 32 -3.54 4.28 17.80
N PRO A 33 -3.54 5.18 16.80
CA PRO A 33 -4.24 6.47 16.86
C PRO A 33 -5.77 6.36 16.89
N TRP A 34 -6.29 5.18 16.55
CA TRP A 34 -7.72 4.88 16.54
C TRP A 34 -8.28 4.50 17.90
N ILE A 35 -7.40 4.12 18.85
CA ILE A 35 -7.79 3.79 20.21
C ILE A 35 -8.07 5.11 20.96
N PRO A 36 -9.25 5.26 21.58
CA PRO A 36 -9.56 6.47 22.34
C PRO A 36 -8.60 6.70 23.50
N GLY A 37 -8.27 7.97 23.77
CA GLY A 37 -7.41 8.34 24.91
C GLY A 37 -7.95 7.85 26.26
N SER A 38 -9.27 7.85 26.43
CA SER A 38 -9.94 7.32 27.62
C SER A 38 -9.68 5.82 27.87
N ASP A 39 -9.50 5.03 26.81
CA ASP A 39 -9.13 3.61 26.95
C ASP A 39 -7.67 3.47 27.37
N ILE A 40 -6.79 4.34 26.88
CA ILE A 40 -5.39 4.39 27.31
C ILE A 40 -5.28 4.84 28.78
N GLU A 41 -6.09 5.81 29.20
CA GLU A 41 -6.20 6.25 30.61
C GLU A 41 -6.65 5.09 31.50
N ALA A 42 -7.73 4.41 31.12
CA ALA A 42 -8.25 3.25 31.85
C ALA A 42 -7.20 2.13 31.96
N PHE A 43 -6.50 1.83 30.85
CA PHE A 43 -5.41 0.86 30.85
C PHE A 43 -4.28 1.27 31.81
N ALA A 44 -3.83 2.52 31.74
CA ALA A 44 -2.74 3.01 32.59
C ALA A 44 -3.11 2.96 34.08
N ALA A 45 -4.38 3.29 34.40
CA ALA A 45 -4.90 3.24 35.76
C ALA A 45 -4.93 1.81 36.30
N GLU A 46 -5.38 0.84 35.49
CA GLU A 46 -5.38 -0.57 35.85
C GLU A 46 -3.96 -1.15 35.95
N LEU A 47 -3.08 -0.79 35.01
CA LEU A 47 -1.67 -1.19 34.98
C LEU A 47 -0.95 -0.76 36.26
N PHE A 48 -1.15 0.48 36.71
CA PHE A 48 -0.53 1.01 37.92
C PHE A 48 -1.35 0.81 39.20
N ARG A 49 -2.55 0.23 39.09
CA ARG A 49 -3.47 -0.04 40.21
C ARG A 49 -3.81 1.24 40.98
N VAL A 50 -4.14 2.30 40.27
CA VAL A 50 -4.49 3.62 40.81
C VAL A 50 -5.83 4.11 40.28
N ASP A 51 -6.39 5.13 40.94
CA ASP A 51 -7.60 5.80 40.45
C ASP A 51 -7.33 6.44 39.08
N PRO A 52 -8.23 6.29 38.08
CA PRO A 52 -8.08 6.89 36.76
C PRO A 52 -7.80 8.40 36.78
N LYS A 53 -8.31 9.15 37.77
CA LYS A 53 -8.03 10.59 37.92
C LYS A 53 -6.56 10.90 38.22
N SER A 54 -5.77 9.89 38.61
CA SER A 54 -4.35 10.04 38.85
C SER A 54 -3.52 10.00 37.57
N ILE A 55 -4.12 9.75 36.40
CA ILE A 55 -3.42 9.66 35.12
C ILE A 55 -4.23 10.40 34.06
N THR A 56 -3.56 11.32 33.35
CA THR A 56 -4.13 12.06 32.23
C THR A 56 -3.35 11.71 30.97
N ILE A 57 -4.06 11.34 29.90
CA ILE A 57 -3.44 11.03 28.60
C ILE A 57 -3.79 12.13 27.59
N GLY A 58 -2.75 12.82 27.12
CA GLY A 58 -2.87 13.71 25.97
C GLY A 58 -2.66 12.95 24.67
N HIS A 59 -3.49 13.21 23.66
CA HIS A 59 -3.29 12.66 22.31
C HIS A 59 -3.47 13.75 21.25
N LEU A 60 -2.38 14.09 20.57
CA LEU A 60 -2.38 14.99 19.44
C LEU A 60 -2.54 14.20 18.14
N LYS A 61 -3.80 13.97 17.73
CA LYS A 61 -4.16 13.12 16.58
C LYS A 61 -3.44 13.47 15.28
N LYS A 62 -3.16 14.76 15.03
CA LYS A 62 -2.50 15.22 13.78
C LYS A 62 -1.06 14.72 13.65
N ASP A 63 -0.34 14.68 14.77
CA ASP A 63 1.07 14.32 14.81
C ASP A 63 1.28 12.90 15.37
N ALA A 64 0.19 12.20 15.72
CA ALA A 64 0.18 10.90 16.40
C ALA A 64 1.08 10.87 17.65
N VAL A 65 1.13 11.98 18.38
CA VAL A 65 1.94 12.13 19.61
C VAL A 65 1.05 11.94 20.82
N TRP A 66 1.54 11.13 21.75
CA TRP A 66 0.91 10.85 23.04
C TRP A 66 1.75 11.45 24.17
N SER A 67 1.09 11.97 25.19
CA SER A 67 1.73 12.42 26.43
C SER A 67 1.06 11.75 27.62
N VAL A 68 1.86 11.35 28.61
CA VAL A 68 1.37 10.74 29.85
C VAL A 68 1.69 11.71 30.98
N ASP A 69 0.66 12.27 31.61
CA ASP A 69 0.82 13.02 32.85
C ASP A 69 0.25 12.19 34.00
N ALA A 70 1.11 11.85 34.96
CA ALA A 70 0.77 10.95 36.03
C ALA A 70 0.99 11.65 37.37
N GLY A 71 -0.07 11.75 38.16
CA GLY A 71 -0.02 12.31 39.49
C GLY A 71 0.86 11.49 40.43
N PHE A 72 1.25 12.10 41.54
CA PHE A 72 2.14 11.52 42.55
C PHE A 72 1.73 10.12 43.04
N SER A 73 0.43 9.84 43.14
CA SER A 73 -0.12 8.53 43.51
C SER A 73 0.20 7.44 42.46
N ALA A 74 0.14 7.77 41.18
CA ALA A 74 0.47 6.86 40.08
C ALA A 74 1.98 6.59 40.02
N GLU A 75 2.78 7.66 40.12
CA GLU A 75 4.26 7.56 40.11
C GLU A 75 4.80 6.71 41.25
N LYS A 76 4.22 6.81 42.44
CA LYS A 76 4.65 6.06 43.63
C LYS A 76 3.91 4.75 43.85
N SER A 77 3.04 4.35 42.93
CA SER A 77 2.35 3.06 43.04
C SER A 77 3.35 1.91 43.09
N VAL A 78 3.02 0.85 43.83
CA VAL A 78 3.90 -0.33 43.94
C VAL A 78 4.14 -0.95 42.56
N ALA A 79 3.11 -0.97 41.70
CA ALA A 79 3.24 -1.46 40.34
C ALA A 79 4.22 -0.61 39.51
N ALA A 80 4.14 0.73 39.59
CA ALA A 80 5.05 1.63 38.87
C ALA A 80 6.48 1.64 39.42
N THR A 81 6.67 1.33 40.71
CA THR A 81 7.97 1.40 41.40
C THR A 81 8.67 0.05 41.58
N SER A 82 8.01 -1.06 41.25
CA SER A 82 8.60 -2.41 41.38
C SER A 82 8.32 -3.35 40.20
N GLU A 83 7.14 -3.30 39.58
CA GLU A 83 6.74 -4.26 38.54
C GLU A 83 7.15 -3.77 37.15
N PHE A 84 6.87 -2.50 36.84
CA PHE A 84 7.01 -1.93 35.49
C PHE A 84 8.13 -0.89 35.35
N CYS A 85 9.11 -0.87 36.26
CA CYS A 85 10.26 0.01 36.20
C CYS A 85 11.59 -0.74 36.29
N THR A 86 12.68 0.00 36.11
CA THR A 86 14.02 -0.36 36.57
C THR A 86 14.54 0.72 37.51
N ALA A 87 15.74 0.55 38.09
CA ALA A 87 16.38 1.60 38.86
C ALA A 87 16.61 2.90 38.06
N ARG A 88 16.62 2.80 36.72
CA ARG A 88 16.97 3.90 35.80
C ARG A 88 15.89 4.25 34.78
N ALA A 89 14.74 3.58 34.83
CA ALA A 89 13.62 3.80 33.95
C ALA A 89 12.30 3.73 34.74
N ASN A 90 11.61 4.85 34.88
CA ASN A 90 10.29 4.88 35.53
C ASN A 90 9.21 4.33 34.59
N ALA A 91 8.18 3.71 35.18
CA ALA A 91 7.12 3.04 34.42
C ALA A 91 6.32 3.99 33.51
N ASN A 92 6.09 5.23 33.95
CA ASN A 92 5.37 6.24 33.16
C ASN A 92 6.12 6.62 31.88
N TRP A 93 7.45 6.80 31.97
CA TRP A 93 8.27 7.05 30.80
C TRP A 93 8.28 5.86 29.84
N LEU A 94 8.34 4.64 30.36
CA LEU A 94 8.27 3.43 29.53
C LEU A 94 6.92 3.31 28.81
N LEU A 95 5.81 3.66 29.50
CA LEU A 95 4.47 3.72 28.92
C LEU A 95 4.37 4.81 27.85
N GLU A 96 4.86 6.02 28.11
CA GLU A 96 4.87 7.14 27.16
C GLU A 96 5.70 6.81 25.92
N LEU A 97 6.89 6.23 26.10
CA LEU A 97 7.70 5.75 24.98
C LEU A 97 6.95 4.68 24.18
N ALA A 98 6.26 3.76 24.85
CA ALA A 98 5.53 2.70 24.18
C ALA A 98 4.34 3.24 23.37
N LEU A 99 3.60 4.22 23.89
CA LEU A 99 2.54 4.95 23.17
C LEU A 99 3.07 5.69 21.94
N ASN A 100 4.30 6.18 21.99
CA ASN A 100 4.94 6.88 20.88
C ASN A 100 5.80 5.96 19.98
N MET A 101 5.63 4.64 20.07
CA MET A 101 6.38 3.65 19.27
C MET A 101 7.90 3.77 19.39
N LYS A 102 8.40 4.29 20.52
CA LYS A 102 9.82 4.44 20.83
C LYS A 102 10.29 3.31 21.74
N THR A 103 11.56 2.96 21.61
CA THR A 103 12.23 1.97 22.46
C THR A 103 13.11 2.68 23.48
N PRO A 104 13.11 2.30 24.76
CA PRO A 104 13.98 2.92 25.76
C PRO A 104 15.45 2.66 25.44
N VAL A 105 16.28 3.66 25.69
CA VAL A 105 17.74 3.61 25.65
C VAL A 105 18.27 4.36 26.86
N ILE A 106 19.07 3.69 27.69
CA ILE A 106 19.68 4.25 28.89
C ILE A 106 21.13 4.62 28.58
N TYR A 107 21.55 5.80 29.03
CA TYR A 107 22.90 6.32 28.80
C TYR A 107 23.61 6.54 30.13
N ASP A 108 24.90 6.19 30.18
CA ASP A 108 25.85 6.55 31.22
C ASP A 108 26.62 7.78 30.81
N THR A 109 26.86 8.66 31.78
CA THR A 109 27.78 9.78 31.62
C THR A 109 29.13 9.35 32.17
N ILE A 110 30.13 9.26 31.30
CA ILE A 110 31.51 8.96 31.67
C ILE A 110 32.32 10.25 31.49
N ARG A 111 33.19 10.57 32.45
CA ARG A 111 34.16 11.66 32.28
C ARG A 111 35.36 11.15 31.51
N GLY A 112 35.52 11.62 30.27
CA GLY A 112 36.70 11.41 29.46
C GLY A 112 37.63 12.62 29.47
N ASP A 113 38.76 12.51 28.75
CA ASP A 113 39.81 13.53 28.70
C ASP A 113 39.38 14.86 28.06
N HIS A 114 38.23 14.90 27.37
CA HIS A 114 37.68 16.07 26.70
C HIS A 114 36.31 16.51 27.23
N GLY A 115 35.84 15.97 28.36
CA GLY A 115 34.57 16.33 28.99
C GLY A 115 33.66 15.12 29.28
N GLU A 116 32.38 15.41 29.54
CA GLU A 116 31.36 14.38 29.80
C GLU A 116 30.85 13.77 28.49
N GLU A 117 31.03 12.45 28.34
CA GLU A 117 30.56 11.68 27.19
C GLU A 117 29.39 10.76 27.59
N ARG A 118 28.35 10.69 26.74
CA ARG A 118 27.17 9.83 26.96
C ARG A 118 27.31 8.52 26.19
N VAL A 119 27.54 7.43 26.91
CA VAL A 119 27.67 6.08 26.34
C VAL A 119 26.41 5.26 26.64
N ALA A 120 25.88 4.53 25.66
CA ALA A 120 24.70 3.71 25.88
C ALA A 120 25.01 2.52 26.81
N ASN A 121 24.27 2.40 27.91
CA ASN A 121 24.37 1.26 28.82
C ASN A 121 23.51 0.12 28.28
N GLN A 122 24.15 -0.93 27.75
CA GLN A 122 23.44 -2.04 27.12
C GLN A 122 22.60 -2.86 28.11
N GLU A 123 23.12 -3.12 29.31
CA GLU A 123 22.46 -3.93 30.33
C GLU A 123 21.17 -3.24 30.83
N GLU A 124 21.28 -1.98 31.23
CA GLU A 124 20.14 -1.17 31.69
C GLU A 124 19.13 -0.92 30.57
N THR A 125 19.61 -0.75 29.33
CA THR A 125 18.74 -0.62 28.15
C THR A 125 17.94 -1.90 27.91
N LEU A 126 18.57 -3.09 28.01
CA LEU A 126 17.88 -4.37 27.86
C LEU A 126 16.85 -4.56 28.96
N ALA A 127 17.20 -4.27 30.21
CA ALA A 127 16.26 -4.34 31.33
C ALA A 127 15.04 -3.42 31.13
N ALA A 128 15.26 -2.18 30.69
CA ALA A 128 14.17 -1.24 30.38
C ALA A 128 13.29 -1.72 29.22
N ARG A 129 13.88 -2.34 28.19
CA ARG A 129 13.14 -2.94 27.07
C ARG A 129 12.26 -4.10 27.49
N GLU A 130 12.74 -4.97 28.38
CA GLU A 130 11.92 -6.06 28.92
C GLU A 130 10.72 -5.54 29.72
N LYS A 131 10.91 -4.49 30.53
CA LYS A 131 9.80 -3.84 31.24
C LYS A 131 8.80 -3.21 30.28
N GLN A 132 9.27 -2.52 29.23
CA GLN A 132 8.37 -1.98 28.20
C GLN A 132 7.61 -3.08 27.45
N LYS A 133 8.27 -4.20 27.15
CA LYS A 133 7.64 -5.36 26.50
C LYS A 133 6.52 -5.92 27.37
N LEU A 134 6.74 -6.06 28.67
CA LEU A 134 5.71 -6.49 29.61
C LEU A 134 4.49 -5.55 29.60
N ILE A 135 4.70 -4.22 29.56
CA ILE A 135 3.59 -3.26 29.44
C ILE A 135 2.79 -3.50 28.15
N LYS A 136 3.47 -3.71 27.01
CA LYS A 136 2.82 -4.00 25.72
C LYS A 136 2.04 -5.32 25.74
N GLU A 137 2.57 -6.34 26.39
CA GLU A 137 1.89 -7.64 26.55
C GLU A 137 0.65 -7.53 27.44
N ARG A 138 0.75 -6.79 28.56
CA ARG A 138 -0.41 -6.47 29.41
C ARG A 138 -1.49 -5.74 28.63
N PHE A 139 -1.12 -4.77 27.80
CA PHE A 139 -2.08 -4.06 26.95
C PHE A 139 -2.79 -4.98 25.96
N ARG A 140 -2.05 -5.86 25.28
CA ARG A 140 -2.63 -6.83 24.32
C ARG A 140 -3.63 -7.78 24.99
N ALA A 141 -3.30 -8.26 26.19
CA ALA A 141 -4.23 -9.07 26.96
C ALA A 141 -5.44 -8.27 27.42
N TRP A 142 -5.25 -7.00 27.78
CA TRP A 142 -6.28 -6.13 28.32
C TRP A 142 -7.27 -5.65 27.26
N VAL A 143 -6.80 -5.16 26.10
CA VAL A 143 -7.61 -4.37 25.14
C VAL A 143 -8.92 -5.06 24.72
N PHE A 144 -8.90 -6.39 24.54
CA PHE A 144 -10.07 -7.19 24.17
C PHE A 144 -10.54 -8.17 25.27
N ALA A 145 -10.13 -7.98 26.52
CA ALA A 145 -10.58 -8.82 27.64
C ALA A 145 -12.02 -8.51 28.08
N ASP A 146 -12.43 -7.26 27.97
CA ASP A 146 -13.77 -6.81 28.36
C ASP A 146 -14.72 -6.81 27.14
N PRO A 147 -15.89 -7.47 27.21
CA PRO A 147 -16.81 -7.57 26.07
C PRO A 147 -17.32 -6.21 25.57
N GLU A 148 -17.69 -5.29 26.47
CA GLU A 148 -18.24 -3.98 26.09
C GLU A 148 -17.18 -3.10 25.42
N ARG A 149 -15.97 -3.06 25.97
CA ARG A 149 -14.81 -2.40 25.35
C ARG A 149 -14.49 -3.01 23.99
N THR A 150 -14.50 -4.34 23.88
CA THR A 150 -14.21 -5.04 22.63
C THR A 150 -15.18 -4.64 21.53
N GLU A 151 -16.49 -4.71 21.80
CA GLU A 151 -17.52 -4.35 20.82
C GLU A 151 -17.35 -2.90 20.34
N ARG A 152 -17.14 -1.96 21.28
CA ARG A 152 -16.95 -0.55 20.96
C ARG A 152 -15.69 -0.30 20.13
N LEU A 153 -14.55 -0.90 20.50
CA LEU A 153 -13.28 -0.72 19.79
C LEU A 153 -13.32 -1.35 18.39
N VAL A 154 -13.93 -2.52 18.24
CA VAL A 154 -14.14 -3.18 16.94
C VAL A 154 -15.00 -2.32 16.02
N ARG A 155 -16.08 -1.71 16.54
CA ARG A 155 -16.92 -0.80 15.75
C ARG A 155 -16.13 0.43 15.27
N ILE A 156 -15.39 1.08 16.18
CA ILE A 156 -14.53 2.24 15.84
C ILE A 156 -13.53 1.87 14.73
N TYR A 157 -12.88 0.71 14.85
CA TYR A 157 -11.92 0.25 13.85
C TYR A 157 -12.57 0.01 12.50
N ASN A 158 -13.69 -0.71 12.47
CA ASN A 158 -14.38 -1.02 11.23
C ASN A 158 -14.93 0.22 10.53
N ASP A 159 -15.48 1.18 11.28
CA ASP A 159 -15.98 2.44 10.70
C ASP A 159 -14.87 3.34 10.15
N THR A 160 -13.69 3.30 10.75
CA THR A 160 -12.61 4.25 10.43
C THR A 160 -11.61 3.66 9.41
N TYR A 161 -11.27 2.38 9.53
CA TYR A 161 -10.17 1.74 8.78
C TYR A 161 -10.60 0.59 7.88
N ASN A 162 -11.71 -0.10 8.16
CA ASN A 162 -12.20 -1.17 7.28
C ASN A 162 -12.99 -0.59 6.10
N ASN A 163 -12.27 0.05 5.17
CA ASN A 163 -12.86 0.78 4.05
C ASN A 163 -12.35 0.32 2.67
N LEU A 164 -11.52 -0.74 2.62
CA LEU A 164 -10.92 -1.22 1.38
C LEU A 164 -11.51 -2.56 0.98
N ARG A 165 -12.33 -2.57 -0.08
CA ARG A 165 -12.83 -3.79 -0.70
C ARG A 165 -12.23 -3.94 -2.11
N PRO A 166 -11.45 -5.00 -2.38
CA PRO A 166 -10.97 -5.27 -3.73
C PRO A 166 -12.15 -5.43 -4.69
N ARG A 167 -12.09 -4.74 -5.84
CA ARG A 167 -13.08 -4.93 -6.89
C ARG A 167 -12.96 -6.35 -7.45
N LEU A 168 -14.07 -7.07 -7.41
CA LEU A 168 -14.20 -8.37 -8.06
C LEU A 168 -14.64 -8.15 -9.51
N PHE A 169 -14.01 -8.87 -10.43
CA PHE A 169 -14.32 -8.83 -11.85
C PHE A 169 -14.92 -10.18 -12.24
N ASP A 170 -16.14 -10.17 -12.78
CA ASP A 170 -16.78 -11.34 -13.34
C ASP A 170 -16.85 -11.20 -14.87
N GLY A 171 -16.06 -12.01 -15.57
CA GLY A 171 -16.03 -12.07 -17.03
C GLY A 171 -16.86 -13.21 -17.62
N SER A 172 -17.71 -13.88 -16.82
CA SER A 172 -18.52 -15.02 -17.27
C SER A 172 -19.46 -14.67 -18.45
N HIS A 173 -19.89 -13.41 -18.51
CA HIS A 173 -20.74 -12.83 -19.56
C HIS A 173 -20.00 -12.56 -20.88
N LEU A 174 -18.67 -12.73 -20.94
CA LEU A 174 -17.91 -12.48 -22.16
C LEU A 174 -18.06 -13.63 -23.16
N GLU A 175 -18.45 -13.25 -24.39
CA GLU A 175 -18.43 -14.11 -25.56
C GLU A 175 -17.12 -13.94 -26.33
N PHE A 176 -16.58 -15.03 -26.87
CA PHE A 176 -15.25 -15.08 -27.51
C PHE A 176 -15.35 -15.49 -28.98
N ASP A 177 -15.96 -14.62 -29.80
CA ASP A 177 -16.17 -14.88 -31.22
C ASP A 177 -14.85 -15.04 -31.98
N GLY A 178 -14.80 -16.04 -32.85
CA GLY A 178 -13.59 -16.41 -33.61
C GLY A 178 -12.56 -17.20 -32.82
N MET A 179 -12.79 -17.45 -31.52
CA MET A 179 -11.96 -18.33 -30.72
C MET A 179 -12.18 -19.80 -31.13
N ASN A 180 -11.13 -20.59 -31.06
CA ASN A 180 -11.18 -22.03 -31.26
C ASN A 180 -12.13 -22.69 -30.25
N GLN A 181 -13.20 -23.32 -30.75
CA GLN A 181 -14.27 -23.92 -29.94
C GLN A 181 -13.81 -25.13 -29.11
N THR A 182 -12.67 -25.75 -29.45
CA THR A 182 -12.10 -26.87 -28.67
C THR A 182 -11.39 -26.40 -27.40
N ILE A 183 -11.14 -25.09 -27.26
CA ILE A 183 -10.44 -24.49 -26.13
C ILE A 183 -11.44 -23.72 -25.28
N SER A 184 -11.51 -24.04 -23.99
CA SER A 184 -12.31 -23.27 -23.03
C SER A 184 -11.40 -22.49 -22.08
N LEU A 185 -11.61 -21.18 -22.01
CA LEU A 185 -10.94 -20.32 -21.03
C LEU A 185 -11.49 -20.59 -19.63
N ARG A 186 -10.59 -20.71 -18.66
CA ARG A 186 -10.91 -20.89 -17.24
C ARG A 186 -11.56 -19.63 -16.67
N PRO A 187 -12.38 -19.73 -15.60
CA PRO A 187 -13.04 -18.58 -15.00
C PRO A 187 -12.08 -17.42 -14.65
N HIS A 188 -10.90 -17.72 -14.11
CA HIS A 188 -9.92 -16.68 -13.77
C HIS A 188 -9.37 -15.92 -15.00
N GLN A 189 -9.27 -16.59 -16.15
CA GLN A 189 -8.84 -15.95 -17.40
C GLN A 189 -9.92 -15.00 -17.90
N LYS A 190 -11.19 -15.42 -17.88
CA LYS A 190 -12.34 -14.56 -18.25
C LYS A 190 -12.42 -13.32 -17.35
N ASN A 191 -12.27 -13.51 -16.04
CA ASN A 191 -12.26 -12.42 -15.05
C ASN A 191 -11.10 -11.45 -15.28
N ALA A 192 -9.91 -11.97 -15.61
CA ALA A 192 -8.74 -11.16 -15.93
C ALA A 192 -8.92 -10.36 -17.23
N ILE A 193 -9.54 -10.95 -18.26
CA ILE A 193 -9.87 -10.26 -19.52
C ILE A 193 -10.85 -9.12 -19.23
N TRP A 194 -11.92 -9.38 -18.45
CA TRP A 194 -12.88 -8.36 -18.07
C TRP A 194 -12.24 -7.22 -17.26
N ARG A 195 -11.34 -7.55 -16.34
CA ARG A 195 -10.54 -6.56 -15.61
C ARG A 195 -9.73 -5.68 -16.55
N ALA A 196 -9.01 -6.28 -17.50
CA ALA A 196 -8.22 -5.54 -18.46
C ALA A 196 -9.07 -4.62 -19.34
N MET A 197 -10.25 -5.07 -19.77
CA MET A 197 -11.20 -4.25 -20.51
C MET A 197 -11.76 -3.08 -19.68
N SER A 198 -12.01 -3.29 -18.40
CA SER A 198 -12.71 -2.32 -17.53
C SER A 198 -11.78 -1.33 -16.81
N SER A 199 -10.51 -1.67 -16.60
CA SER A 199 -9.58 -0.90 -15.75
C SER A 199 -8.43 -0.26 -16.52
N GLY A 200 -8.26 -0.57 -17.82
CA GLY A 200 -7.11 -0.12 -18.59
C GLY A 200 -5.82 -0.81 -18.12
N ASN A 201 -4.94 -0.08 -17.44
CA ASN A 201 -3.66 -0.64 -16.97
C ASN A 201 -3.89 -1.78 -15.97
N THR A 202 -3.46 -2.99 -16.33
CA THR A 202 -3.77 -4.21 -15.58
C THR A 202 -2.56 -5.13 -15.47
N LEU A 203 -2.15 -5.44 -14.23
CA LEU A 203 -1.14 -6.45 -13.95
C LEU A 203 -1.77 -7.85 -13.89
N LEU A 204 -1.27 -8.76 -14.73
CA LEU A 204 -1.66 -10.18 -14.74
C LEU A 204 -0.67 -11.04 -13.96
N ALA A 205 -0.68 -10.94 -12.63
CA ALA A 205 0.20 -11.69 -11.72
C ALA A 205 -0.21 -13.17 -11.50
N HIS A 206 -0.49 -13.90 -12.59
CA HIS A 206 -0.84 -15.32 -12.51
C HIS A 206 0.40 -16.21 -12.45
N ALA A 207 0.27 -17.37 -11.78
CA ALA A 207 1.31 -18.41 -11.73
C ALA A 207 1.76 -18.87 -13.14
N VAL A 208 2.95 -19.48 -13.22
CA VAL A 208 3.43 -20.12 -14.45
C VAL A 208 2.46 -21.23 -14.85
N GLY A 209 2.17 -21.37 -16.15
CA GLY A 209 1.19 -22.36 -16.66
C GLY A 209 -0.29 -21.97 -16.52
N ALA A 210 -0.62 -20.84 -15.87
CA ALA A 210 -2.02 -20.41 -15.69
C ALA A 210 -2.72 -19.88 -16.97
N GLY A 211 -2.10 -20.00 -18.14
CA GLY A 211 -2.66 -19.55 -19.43
C GLY A 211 -2.60 -18.03 -19.64
N LYS A 212 -1.50 -17.38 -19.23
CA LYS A 212 -1.31 -15.92 -19.39
C LYS A 212 -1.36 -15.48 -20.86
N THR A 213 -0.70 -16.20 -21.76
CA THR A 213 -0.70 -15.88 -23.20
C THR A 213 -2.10 -15.85 -23.79
N PHE A 214 -2.91 -16.89 -23.52
CA PHE A 214 -4.30 -16.93 -23.97
C PHE A 214 -5.12 -15.77 -23.40
N THR A 215 -4.87 -15.42 -22.13
CA THR A 215 -5.51 -14.27 -21.48
C THR A 215 -5.16 -12.97 -22.21
N MET A 216 -3.87 -12.76 -22.53
CA MET A 216 -3.40 -11.56 -23.25
C MET A 216 -3.96 -11.49 -24.67
N ALA A 217 -3.91 -12.60 -25.42
CA ALA A 217 -4.43 -12.68 -26.79
C ALA A 217 -5.93 -12.38 -26.84
N ALA A 218 -6.72 -13.06 -26.00
CA ALA A 218 -8.15 -12.82 -25.90
C ALA A 218 -8.47 -11.39 -25.43
N THR A 219 -7.68 -10.83 -24.53
CA THR A 219 -7.85 -9.42 -24.11
C THR A 219 -7.73 -8.46 -25.29
N GLY A 220 -6.68 -8.56 -26.11
CA GLY A 220 -6.53 -7.64 -27.24
C GLY A 220 -7.59 -7.84 -28.32
N VAL A 221 -8.01 -9.09 -28.58
CA VAL A 221 -9.13 -9.35 -29.50
C VAL A 221 -10.43 -8.76 -28.97
N LYS A 222 -10.75 -8.96 -27.68
CA LYS A 222 -11.97 -8.40 -27.06
C LYS A 222 -11.96 -6.87 -27.00
N LEU A 223 -10.84 -6.25 -26.64
CA LEU A 223 -10.68 -4.80 -26.68
C LEU A 223 -10.91 -4.24 -28.10
N LYS A 224 -10.40 -4.94 -29.13
CA LYS A 224 -10.58 -4.56 -30.53
C LYS A 224 -12.03 -4.73 -30.99
N GLN A 225 -12.66 -5.87 -30.68
CA GLN A 225 -14.07 -6.14 -30.98
C GLN A 225 -15.01 -5.13 -30.31
N ALA A 226 -14.68 -4.70 -29.08
CA ALA A 226 -15.43 -3.67 -28.36
C ALA A 226 -15.15 -2.24 -28.86
N GLY A 227 -14.26 -2.05 -29.85
CA GLY A 227 -13.90 -0.74 -30.38
C GLY A 227 -13.04 0.12 -29.43
N LEU A 228 -12.50 -0.46 -28.35
CA LEU A 228 -11.68 0.25 -27.36
C LEU A 228 -10.24 0.48 -27.83
N ILE A 229 -9.75 -0.38 -28.73
CA ILE A 229 -8.44 -0.24 -29.37
C ILE A 229 -8.55 -0.58 -30.86
N ASN A 230 -7.64 -0.04 -31.66
CA ASN A 230 -7.58 -0.35 -33.09
C ASN A 230 -6.58 -1.47 -33.42
N LYS A 231 -5.43 -1.49 -32.72
CA LYS A 231 -4.28 -2.36 -33.05
C LYS A 231 -3.57 -2.82 -31.78
N PRO A 232 -3.88 -4.02 -31.26
CA PRO A 232 -3.15 -4.57 -30.13
C PRO A 232 -1.71 -4.93 -30.53
N MET A 233 -0.76 -4.48 -29.73
CA MET A 233 0.66 -4.82 -29.86
C MET A 233 1.11 -5.60 -28.62
N TYR A 234 1.82 -6.71 -28.84
CA TYR A 234 2.36 -7.58 -27.82
C TYR A 234 3.88 -7.56 -27.90
N VAL A 235 4.52 -7.06 -26.84
CA VAL A 235 5.98 -6.99 -26.76
C VAL A 235 6.46 -8.14 -25.88
N VAL A 236 7.31 -9.02 -26.43
CA VAL A 236 7.74 -10.25 -25.79
C VAL A 236 9.26 -10.43 -25.81
N PRO A 237 9.84 -11.29 -24.93
CA PRO A 237 11.23 -11.70 -25.05
C PRO A 237 11.51 -12.39 -26.40
N ASN A 238 12.74 -12.27 -26.92
CA ASN A 238 13.12 -12.84 -28.22
C ASN A 238 12.79 -14.35 -28.34
N HIS A 239 13.09 -15.14 -27.31
CA HIS A 239 12.87 -16.59 -27.29
C HIS A 239 11.38 -16.98 -27.18
N MET A 240 10.49 -16.03 -26.86
CA MET A 240 9.05 -16.27 -26.73
C MET A 240 8.27 -15.88 -27.98
N LEU A 241 8.89 -15.22 -28.97
CA LEU A 241 8.19 -14.64 -30.12
C LEU A 241 7.35 -15.66 -30.88
N GLU A 242 7.97 -16.76 -31.29
CA GLU A 242 7.28 -17.80 -32.04
C GLU A 242 6.27 -18.56 -31.18
N GLN A 243 6.60 -18.82 -29.91
CA GLN A 243 5.69 -19.50 -28.99
C GLN A 243 4.41 -18.68 -28.79
N PHE A 244 4.55 -17.37 -28.56
CA PHE A 244 3.40 -16.48 -28.39
C PHE A 244 2.54 -16.43 -29.65
N ALA A 245 3.18 -16.33 -30.84
CA ALA A 245 2.45 -16.35 -32.11
C ALA A 245 1.69 -17.66 -32.34
N ARG A 246 2.31 -18.81 -32.05
CA ARG A 246 1.64 -20.13 -32.13
C ARG A 246 0.47 -20.24 -31.18
N GLU A 247 0.65 -19.86 -29.91
CA GLU A 247 -0.42 -19.88 -28.91
C GLU A 247 -1.58 -18.93 -29.28
N PHE A 248 -1.28 -17.77 -29.86
CA PHE A 248 -2.29 -16.85 -30.36
C PHE A 248 -3.11 -17.48 -31.50
N MET A 249 -2.44 -18.05 -32.51
CA MET A 249 -3.12 -18.73 -33.63
C MET A 249 -3.88 -19.98 -33.18
N GLN A 250 -3.39 -20.70 -32.18
CA GLN A 250 -4.11 -21.84 -31.60
C GLN A 250 -5.44 -21.39 -30.98
N LEU A 251 -5.44 -20.23 -30.32
CA LEU A 251 -6.63 -19.66 -29.69
C LEU A 251 -7.56 -18.98 -30.71
N TYR A 252 -7.02 -18.26 -31.69
CA TYR A 252 -7.76 -17.56 -32.74
C TYR A 252 -7.19 -17.92 -34.13
N PRO A 253 -7.64 -19.05 -34.74
CA PRO A 253 -7.05 -19.57 -35.98
C PRO A 253 -7.14 -18.64 -37.19
N ASN A 254 -8.12 -17.75 -37.20
CA ASN A 254 -8.37 -16.81 -38.30
C ASN A 254 -7.81 -15.40 -38.05
N ALA A 255 -7.05 -15.20 -36.97
CA ALA A 255 -6.49 -13.88 -36.62
C ALA A 255 -5.39 -13.45 -37.61
N ARG A 256 -5.44 -12.18 -38.04
CA ARG A 256 -4.39 -11.56 -38.85
C ARG A 256 -3.25 -11.08 -37.97
N LEU A 257 -2.20 -11.88 -37.86
CA LEU A 257 -1.02 -11.55 -37.06
C LEU A 257 0.12 -10.96 -37.90
N LEU A 258 0.74 -9.93 -37.37
CA LEU A 258 2.03 -9.44 -37.83
C LEU A 258 3.09 -9.81 -36.79
N VAL A 259 3.98 -10.74 -37.13
CA VAL A 259 5.09 -11.16 -36.28
C VAL A 259 6.36 -10.54 -36.84
N ALA A 260 7.05 -9.74 -36.04
CA ALA A 260 8.30 -9.10 -36.45
C ALA A 260 9.45 -9.54 -35.56
N SER A 261 10.51 -10.04 -36.18
CA SER A 261 11.72 -10.48 -35.50
C SER A 261 12.83 -9.42 -35.58
N LYS A 262 13.98 -9.69 -34.96
CA LYS A 262 15.15 -8.82 -35.04
C LYS A 262 15.66 -8.63 -36.47
N GLU A 263 15.41 -9.59 -37.37
CA GLU A 263 15.86 -9.57 -38.77
C GLU A 263 15.08 -8.55 -39.63
N ASP A 264 13.91 -8.14 -39.16
CA ASP A 264 13.06 -7.11 -39.79
C ASP A 264 13.50 -5.68 -39.41
N MET A 265 14.60 -5.52 -38.66
CA MET A 265 14.96 -4.26 -38.00
C MET A 265 16.22 -3.56 -38.54
N SER A 266 16.66 -3.89 -39.77
CA SER A 266 17.61 -3.04 -40.52
C SER A 266 16.98 -1.66 -40.78
N ARG A 267 17.78 -0.62 -41.07
CA ARG A 267 17.25 0.76 -41.22
C ARG A 267 16.15 0.87 -42.28
N GLU A 268 16.32 0.19 -43.41
CA GLU A 268 15.34 0.13 -44.50
C GLU A 268 14.13 -0.72 -44.12
N ARG A 269 14.35 -1.92 -43.56
CA ARG A 269 13.27 -2.83 -43.17
C ARG A 269 12.41 -2.27 -42.03
N ARG A 270 12.98 -1.44 -41.16
CA ARG A 270 12.25 -0.75 -40.08
C ARG A 270 11.18 0.19 -40.63
N LYS A 271 11.52 1.02 -41.62
CA LYS A 271 10.54 1.91 -42.27
C LYS A 271 9.38 1.10 -42.86
N HIS A 272 9.71 -0.03 -43.49
CA HIS A 272 8.73 -0.95 -44.06
C HIS A 272 7.85 -1.61 -42.99
N LEU A 273 8.43 -2.08 -41.88
CA LEU A 273 7.70 -2.67 -40.77
C LEU A 273 6.72 -1.66 -40.14
N THR A 274 7.19 -0.44 -39.85
CA THR A 274 6.33 0.62 -39.32
C THR A 274 5.20 0.96 -40.30
N ALA A 275 5.48 1.00 -41.60
CA ALA A 275 4.46 1.22 -42.63
C ALA A 275 3.43 0.08 -42.69
N LYS A 276 3.85 -1.19 -42.55
CA LYS A 276 2.94 -2.35 -42.44
C LYS A 276 2.07 -2.29 -41.19
N ILE A 277 2.65 -1.94 -40.05
CA ILE A 277 1.92 -1.72 -38.79
C ILE A 277 0.88 -0.62 -38.97
N ALA A 278 1.26 0.49 -39.59
CA ALA A 278 0.41 1.66 -39.78
C ALA A 278 -0.74 1.44 -40.79
N SER A 279 -0.48 0.74 -41.90
CA SER A 279 -1.48 0.54 -42.96
C SER A 279 -2.35 -0.69 -42.77
N GLY A 280 -1.85 -1.75 -42.11
CA GLY A 280 -2.58 -3.00 -41.98
C GLY A 280 -3.64 -3.00 -40.87
N ASN A 281 -4.71 -3.76 -41.09
CA ASN A 281 -5.69 -4.12 -40.07
C ASN A 281 -5.29 -5.46 -39.44
N TRP A 282 -4.53 -5.38 -38.34
CA TRP A 282 -3.96 -6.52 -37.63
C TRP A 282 -4.75 -6.84 -36.36
N ASP A 283 -5.02 -8.11 -36.11
CA ASP A 283 -5.66 -8.60 -34.88
C ASP A 283 -4.64 -8.80 -33.75
N GLY A 284 -3.35 -8.83 -34.09
CA GLY A 284 -2.23 -8.80 -33.16
C GLY A 284 -0.93 -8.47 -33.86
N ILE A 285 -0.16 -7.55 -33.29
CA ILE A 285 1.21 -7.24 -33.72
C ILE A 285 2.15 -7.76 -32.64
N ILE A 286 2.97 -8.74 -32.95
CA ILE A 286 3.87 -9.38 -31.97
C ILE A 286 5.30 -8.99 -32.31
N VAL A 287 5.95 -8.30 -31.40
CA VAL A 287 7.31 -7.77 -31.56
C VAL A 287 8.18 -8.16 -30.38
N THR A 288 9.48 -8.24 -30.60
CA THR A 288 10.41 -8.43 -29.48
C THR A 288 10.69 -7.11 -28.74
N HIS A 289 11.13 -7.16 -27.47
CA HIS A 289 11.58 -5.96 -26.73
C HIS A 289 12.58 -5.12 -27.55
N SER A 290 13.61 -5.78 -28.08
CA SER A 290 14.65 -5.13 -28.90
C SER A 290 14.12 -4.51 -30.20
N SER A 291 13.00 -5.01 -30.73
CA SER A 291 12.36 -4.44 -31.91
C SER A 291 11.49 -3.24 -31.53
N PHE A 292 10.79 -3.33 -30.39
CA PHE A 292 9.96 -2.26 -29.87
C PHE A 292 10.76 -1.01 -29.50
N GLU A 293 11.92 -1.15 -28.85
CA GLU A 293 12.83 -0.04 -28.51
C GLU A 293 13.29 0.78 -29.72
N ARG A 294 13.24 0.20 -30.92
CA ARG A 294 13.66 0.84 -32.17
C ARG A 294 12.54 1.63 -32.85
N ILE A 295 11.30 1.48 -32.38
CA ILE A 295 10.16 2.27 -32.83
C ILE A 295 10.27 3.64 -32.15
N GLY A 296 10.56 4.68 -32.92
CA GLY A 296 10.70 6.02 -32.38
C GLY A 296 9.37 6.58 -31.86
N MET A 297 9.43 7.29 -30.74
CA MET A 297 8.31 8.13 -30.28
C MET A 297 8.11 9.31 -31.24
N SER A 298 6.90 9.86 -31.31
CA SER A 298 6.67 11.08 -32.08
C SER A 298 7.41 12.26 -31.46
N ASN A 299 7.81 13.23 -32.29
CA ASN A 299 8.52 14.42 -31.83
C ASN A 299 7.67 15.23 -30.85
N GLU A 300 6.36 15.29 -31.10
CA GLU A 300 5.39 15.98 -30.26
C GLU A 300 5.33 15.37 -28.86
N TYR A 301 5.29 14.03 -28.76
CA TYR A 301 5.29 13.34 -27.48
C TYR A 301 6.61 13.54 -26.74
N GLN A 302 7.74 13.47 -27.44
CA GLN A 302 9.06 13.74 -26.84
C GLN A 302 9.14 15.15 -26.25
N GLN A 303 8.66 16.16 -26.98
CA GLN A 303 8.61 17.54 -26.49
C GLN A 303 7.73 17.67 -25.25
N GLN A 304 6.51 17.13 -25.28
CA GLN A 304 5.58 17.19 -24.15
C GLN A 304 6.13 16.46 -22.92
N PHE A 305 6.74 15.29 -23.10
CA PHE A 305 7.37 14.53 -22.03
C PHE A 305 8.51 15.32 -21.37
N LEU A 306 9.39 15.93 -22.17
CA LEU A 306 10.47 16.78 -21.66
C LEU A 306 9.94 18.00 -20.92
N GLN A 307 8.90 18.66 -21.42
CA GLN A 307 8.25 19.79 -20.74
C GLN A 307 7.67 19.38 -19.38
N ASN A 308 6.99 18.23 -19.32
CA ASN A 308 6.45 17.72 -18.05
C ASN A 308 7.57 17.39 -17.05
N GLN A 309 8.69 16.83 -17.50
CA GLN A 309 9.84 16.59 -16.62
C GLN A 309 10.44 17.90 -16.10
N ILE A 310 10.63 18.90 -16.99
CA ILE A 310 11.11 20.23 -16.59
C ILE A 310 10.19 20.83 -15.53
N GLN A 311 8.87 20.77 -15.75
CA GLN A 311 7.89 21.28 -14.78
C GLN A 311 7.99 20.56 -13.43
N GLN A 312 8.06 19.23 -13.42
CA GLN A 312 8.22 18.47 -12.18
C GLN A 312 9.48 18.86 -11.41
N TYR A 313 10.61 19.04 -12.11
CA TYR A 313 11.84 19.51 -11.47
C TYR A 313 11.71 20.95 -10.96
N SER A 314 11.05 21.83 -11.71
CA SER A 314 10.77 23.20 -11.28
C SER A 314 9.91 23.24 -10.02
N ASP A 315 8.85 22.42 -9.96
CA ASP A 315 7.96 22.33 -8.79
C ASP A 315 8.73 21.83 -7.56
N LEU A 316 9.57 20.80 -7.70
CA LEU A 316 10.44 20.31 -6.63
C LEU A 316 11.42 21.37 -6.12
N LEU A 317 11.98 22.21 -7.01
CA LEU A 317 12.87 23.29 -6.62
C LEU A 317 12.13 24.39 -5.84
N VAL A 318 10.90 24.72 -6.25
CA VAL A 318 10.04 25.69 -5.54
C VAL A 318 9.64 25.14 -4.18
N GLU A 319 9.22 23.88 -4.09
CA GLU A 319 8.90 23.21 -2.83
C GLU A 319 10.11 23.18 -1.90
N ALA A 320 11.29 22.80 -2.40
CA ALA A 320 12.53 22.81 -1.61
C ALA A 320 12.86 24.21 -1.08
N ALA A 321 12.79 25.25 -1.93
CA ALA A 321 13.02 26.63 -1.53
C ALA A 321 11.98 27.14 -0.50
N SER A 322 10.72 26.71 -0.63
CA SER A 322 9.67 27.04 0.34
C SER A 322 9.86 26.31 1.68
N SER A 323 10.36 25.07 1.66
CA SER A 323 10.63 24.27 2.85
C SER A 323 11.86 24.76 3.65
N ASP A 324 12.82 25.41 2.98
CA ASP A 324 13.96 26.04 3.65
C ASP A 324 13.53 27.32 4.42
N SER A 325 12.39 27.92 4.06
CA SER A 325 11.78 29.00 4.86
C SER A 325 11.19 28.48 6.18
N THR A 326 10.76 27.21 6.24
CA THR A 326 10.21 26.59 7.45
C THR A 326 11.30 26.23 8.48
N ARG A 327 12.56 26.08 8.04
CA ARG A 327 13.71 25.96 8.96
C ARG A 327 13.98 27.23 9.75
N ARG A 328 13.60 28.42 9.25
CA ARG A 328 13.72 29.70 9.99
C ARG A 328 12.76 29.84 11.16
N HIS A 329 11.76 28.95 11.33
CA HIS A 329 10.84 28.99 12.47
C HIS A 329 11.18 28.04 13.63
N ARG A 330 12.31 27.32 13.59
CA ARG A 330 12.78 26.53 14.74
C ARG A 330 13.33 27.35 15.91
N ASN A 331 13.61 28.63 15.72
CA ASN A 331 14.12 29.50 16.79
C ASN A 331 13.02 30.14 17.67
N LEU A 332 11.75 29.78 17.49
CA LEU A 332 10.63 30.30 18.28
C LEU A 332 10.14 29.37 19.40
N ILE A 333 10.73 28.18 19.55
CA ILE A 333 10.44 27.27 20.68
C ILE A 333 11.77 26.77 21.25
N LYS A 334 12.39 27.62 22.08
CA LYS A 334 13.27 27.30 23.23
C LYS A 334 13.79 28.60 23.84
N ASN A 335 12.93 29.23 24.65
CA ASN A 335 13.32 29.77 25.95
C ASN A 335 12.77 28.81 27.00
#